data_AF-A0ABD5BCV9-F1
#
_entry.id   AF-A0ABD5BCV9-F1
#
_cell.length_a   1.000
_cell.length_b   1.000
_cell.length_c   1.000
_cell.angle_alpha   90.00
_cell.angle_beta   90.00
_cell.angle_gamma   90.00
#
_symmetry.space_group_name_H-M   'P 1'
#
loop_
_entity.id
_entity.type
_entity.pdbx_description
1 polymer ?
#
loop_
_entity_poly.entity_id
_entity_poly.type
_entity_poly.pdbx_seq_one_letter_code
_entity_poly.pdbx_strand_id
1 'polypeptide(L)' 'MSMANDTYECCRRKCKLVHLHSERVMVEGKPIGGVPVKDSTCPRCGCKEFYIVKRDDEDSE' A
#
# COMPACT_ATOMS: atom_id res chain seq x y z
N MET A 1 16.44 -9.87 5.70
CA MET A 1 15.01 -9.52 5.75
C MET A 1 14.69 -8.84 4.44
N SER A 2 14.34 -9.61 3.40
CA SER A 2 13.98 -9.03 2.11
C SER A 2 12.67 -8.27 2.31
N MET A 3 12.72 -6.93 2.28
CA MET A 3 11.52 -6.13 2.13
C MET A 3 10.90 -6.59 0.81
N ALA A 4 9.74 -7.26 0.86
CA ALA A 4 9.04 -7.71 -0.33
C ALA A 4 8.89 -6.53 -1.31
N ASN A 5 9.45 -6.65 -2.51
CA ASN A 5 9.35 -5.64 -3.58
C ASN A 5 7.99 -5.71 -4.28
N ASP A 6 6.94 -5.93 -3.49
CA ASP A 6 5.58 -6.00 -4.01
C ASP A 6 5.22 -4.65 -4.62
N THR A 7 4.70 -4.70 -5.83
CA THR A 7 4.15 -3.52 -6.50
C THR A 7 2.65 -3.51 -6.32
N TYR A 8 2.13 -2.31 -6.02
CA TYR A 8 0.74 -2.10 -5.70
C TYR A 8 0.15 -1.04 -6.61
N GLU A 9 -1.02 -1.32 -7.17
CA GLU A 9 -1.81 -0.35 -7.92
C GLU A 9 -2.90 0.24 -7.04
N CYS A 10 -3.02 1.56 -7.06
CA CYS A 10 -4.12 2.26 -6.41
C CYS A 10 -5.48 1.89 -7.05
N CYS A 11 -6.43 1.42 -6.22
CA CYS A 11 -7.77 1.02 -6.66
C CYS A 11 -8.59 2.15 -7.32
N ARG A 12 -8.25 3.41 -7.02
CA ARG A 12 -8.95 4.57 -7.58
C ARG A 12 -8.70 4.67 -9.09
N ARG A 13 -9.74 4.40 -9.90
CA ARG A 13 -9.69 4.37 -11.38
C ARG A 13 -9.05 5.60 -12.05
N LYS A 14 -9.13 6.78 -11.42
CA LYS A 14 -8.49 8.01 -11.92
C LYS A 14 -7.01 8.13 -11.56
N CYS A 15 -6.56 7.45 -10.51
CA CYS A 15 -5.18 7.49 -10.04
C CYS A 15 -4.34 6.40 -10.72
N LYS A 16 -4.73 5.13 -10.56
CA LYS A 16 -4.01 3.93 -11.03
C LYS A 16 -2.48 4.00 -10.86
N LEU A 17 -2.01 4.71 -9.84
CA LEU A 17 -0.58 4.78 -9.58
C LEU A 17 -0.10 3.41 -9.13
N VAL A 18 0.90 2.88 -9.82
CA VAL A 18 1.68 1.72 -9.39
C VAL A 18 2.85 2.23 -8.56
N HIS A 19 3.00 1.70 -7.36
CA HIS A 19 4.06 2.07 -6.43
C HIS A 19 4.43 0.90 -5.51
N LEU A 20 5.61 0.96 -4.91
CA LEU A 20 6.09 0.00 -3.92
C LEU A 20 5.39 0.20 -2.58
N HIS A 21 5.54 -0.77 -1.68
CA HIS A 21 5.10 -0.63 -0.29
C HIS A 21 5.79 0.55 0.40
N SER A 22 7.10 0.73 0.17
CA SER A 22 7.93 1.76 0.78
C SER A 22 7.56 3.19 0.36
N GLU A 23 6.92 3.35 -0.79
CA GLU A 23 6.48 4.64 -1.32
C GLU A 23 5.14 5.10 -0.71
N ARG A 24 4.50 4.29 0.13
CA ARG A 24 3.21 4.61 0.74
C ARG A 24 3.34 5.67 1.82
N VAL A 25 2.30 6.48 1.95
CA VAL A 25 2.20 7.51 2.98
C VAL A 25 1.37 6.97 4.15
N MET A 26 1.96 6.98 5.35
CA MET A 26 1.23 6.67 6.57
C MET A 26 0.44 7.89 7.05
N VAL A 27 -0.87 7.74 7.20
CA VAL A 27 -1.76 8.77 7.75
C VAL A 27 -2.43 8.27 9.02
N GLU A 28 -2.87 9.18 9.88
CA GLU A 28 -3.62 8.81 11.07
C GLU A 28 -4.96 8.18 10.69
N GLY A 29 -5.18 6.96 11.19
CA GLY A 29 -6.42 6.22 11.01
C GLY A 29 -7.38 6.44 12.16
N LYS A 30 -8.60 5.89 12.04
CA LYS A 30 -9.58 5.93 13.11
C LYS A 30 -9.09 5.07 14.28
N PRO A 31 -8.93 5.61 15.51
CA PRO A 31 -8.43 4.83 16.62
C PRO A 31 -9.38 3.66 16.93
N ILE A 32 -8.80 2.51 17.26
CA ILE A 32 -9.52 1.29 17.58
C ILE A 32 -9.35 1.05 19.09
N GLY A 33 -10.43 1.15 19.86
CA GLY A 33 -10.37 0.98 21.32
C GLY A 33 -9.48 2.01 22.05
N GLY A 34 -9.35 3.22 21.50
CA GLY A 34 -8.47 4.26 22.05
C GLY A 34 -7.00 4.14 21.63
N VAL A 35 -6.63 3.11 20.86
CA VAL A 35 -5.28 2.94 20.32
C VAL A 35 -5.17 3.72 19.00
N PRO A 36 -4.20 4.65 18.85
CA PRO A 36 -3.96 5.32 17.59
C PRO A 36 -3.43 4.30 16.58
N VAL A 37 -4.04 4.26 15.40
CA VAL A 37 -3.62 3.40 14.28
C VAL A 37 -3.19 4.27 13.11
N LYS A 38 -2.33 3.73 12.24
CA LYS A 38 -1.89 4.40 11.01
C LYS A 38 -2.38 3.61 9.81
N ASP A 39 -3.01 4.31 8.87
CA ASP A 39 -3.42 3.76 7.59
C ASP A 39 -2.32 4.02 6.55
N SER A 40 -2.00 3.01 5.76
CA SER A 40 -1.13 3.17 4.59
C SER A 40 -1.94 3.65 3.39
N THR A 41 -1.53 4.75 2.76
CA THR A 41 -2.26 5.39 1.67
C THR A 41 -1.41 5.57 0.41
N CYS A 42 -2.08 5.66 -0.74
CA CYS A 42 -1.47 5.95 -2.02
C CYS A 42 -0.79 7.33 -1.97
N PRO A 43 0.50 7.43 -2.32
CA PRO A 43 1.25 8.69 -2.21
C PRO A 43 0.71 9.81 -3.11
N ARG A 44 -0.03 9.47 -4.16
CA ARG A 44 -0.60 10.45 -5.10
C ARG A 44 -2.00 10.95 -4.73
N CYS A 45 -2.86 10.08 -4.21
CA CYS A 45 -4.28 10.42 -4.06
C CYS A 45 -4.89 10.11 -2.68
N GLY A 46 -4.08 9.58 -1.74
CA GLY A 46 -4.53 9.26 -0.39
C GLY A 46 -5.50 8.08 -0.28
N CYS A 47 -5.74 7.33 -1.36
CA CYS A 47 -6.59 6.14 -1.32
C CYS A 47 -5.97 5.05 -0.42
N LYS A 48 -6.80 4.40 0.39
CA LYS A 48 -6.41 3.32 1.33
C LYS A 48 -6.48 1.92 0.72
N GLU A 49 -7.07 1.80 -0.47
CA GLU A 49 -7.29 0.52 -1.15
C GLU A 49 -6.34 0.35 -2.32
N PHE A 50 -5.79 -0.86 -2.43
CA PHE A 50 -4.77 -1.22 -3.41
C PHE A 50 -4.95 -2.64 -3.91
N TYR A 51 -4.49 -2.89 -5.12
CA TYR A 51 -4.33 -4.23 -5.69
C TYR A 51 -2.84 -4.57 -5.76
N ILE A 52 -2.47 -5.80 -5.42
CA ILE A 52 -1.09 -6.29 -5.62
C ILE A 52 -0.98 -6.69 -7.09
N VAL A 53 -0.05 -6.09 -7.82
CA VAL A 53 0.14 -6.31 -9.26
C VAL A 53 1.31 -7.24 -9.54
N LYS A 54 2.35 -7.20 -8.71
CA LYS A 54 3.48 -8.13 -8.75
C LYS A 54 3.89 -8.48 -7.33
N ARG A 55 4.01 -9.77 -7.05
CA ARG A 55 4.70 -10.28 -5.86
C ARG A 55 6.09 -10.71 -6.27
N ASP A 56 7.08 -10.39 -5.44
CA ASP A 56 8.47 -10.81 -5.69
C ASP A 56 8.68 -12.31 -5.38
N ASP A 57 7.67 -12.98 -4.81
CA ASP A 57 7.69 -14.37 -4.35
C ASP A 57 7.33 -15.43 -5.43
N GLU A 58 7.05 -15.03 -6.69
CA GLU A 58 6.77 -15.98 -7.79
C GLU A 58 8.04 -16.39 -8.58
N ASP A 59 9.12 -16.71 -7.86
CA ASP A 59 10.25 -17.50 -8.36
C ASP A 59 10.71 -18.43 -7.22
N SER A 60 9.83 -19.37 -6.86
CA SER A 60 10.25 -20.61 -6.21
C SER A 60 10.06 -21.73 -7.24
N GLU A 61 11.17 -22.06 -7.92
CA GLU A 61 11.35 -23.26 -8.74
C GLU A 61 10.94 -24.55 -8.01
#